data_AF-A0A2U1T7R0-F1
#
_entry.id   AF-A0A2U1T7R0-F1
#
_cell.length_a   1.000
_cell.length_b   1.000
_cell.length_c   1.000
_cell.angle_alpha   90.00
_cell.angle_beta   90.00
_cell.angle_gamma   90.00
#
_symmetry.space_group_name_H-M   'P 1'
#
loop_
_entity.id
_entity.type
_entity.pdbx_description
1 polymer ?
#
loop_
_entity_poly.entity_id
_entity_poly.type
_entity_poly.pdbx_seq_one_letter_code
_entity_poly.pdbx_strand_id
1 'polypeptide(L)'
;MSSQPTFTDVQRREIFTEIITKDGVPALAVEKRLPGGSSKRLLLLNKVDAQQMITKLDNFLNEIYAQELAGVNATLSPADMVALFGEDPDDYAV
;
A
#
# COMPACT_ATOMS: atom_id res chain seq x y z
N MET A 1 23.34 -5.85 -9.26
CA MET A 1 22.27 -5.93 -8.25
C MET A 1 22.72 -5.35 -6.91
N SER A 2 21.94 -4.42 -6.37
CA SER A 2 22.04 -3.93 -4.99
C SER A 2 22.08 -5.10 -3.99
N SER A 3 22.88 -4.99 -2.93
CA SER A 3 22.90 -5.98 -1.84
C SER A 3 21.65 -5.92 -0.97
N GLN A 4 21.00 -4.75 -0.87
CA GLN A 4 19.74 -4.56 -0.14
C GLN A 4 18.52 -4.77 -1.05
N PRO A 5 17.46 -5.44 -0.55
CA PRO A 5 16.20 -5.57 -1.26
C PRO A 5 15.51 -4.22 -1.40
N THR A 6 14.77 -4.03 -2.49
CA THR A 6 13.90 -2.86 -2.68
C THR A 6 12.75 -2.88 -1.69
N PHE A 7 12.16 -4.06 -1.45
CA PHE A 7 11.17 -4.30 -0.39
C PHE A 7 11.04 -5.80 -0.12
N THR A 8 10.29 -6.14 0.92
CA THR A 8 9.91 -7.51 1.26
C THR A 8 8.41 -7.65 1.07
N ASP A 9 7.97 -8.70 0.37
CA ASP A 9 6.54 -8.94 0.20
C ASP A 9 5.89 -9.60 1.41
N VAL A 10 4.55 -9.74 1.39
CA VAL A 10 3.77 -10.36 2.48
C VAL A 10 4.16 -11.82 2.76
N GLN A 11 4.81 -12.49 1.80
CA GLN A 11 5.33 -13.85 1.95
C GLN A 11 6.77 -13.87 2.47
N ARG A 12 7.29 -12.72 2.95
CA ARG A 12 8.65 -12.53 3.45
C ARG A 12 9.75 -12.81 2.41
N ARG A 13 9.45 -12.60 1.14
CA ARG A 13 10.45 -12.76 0.06
C ARG A 13 11.15 -11.42 -0.19
N GLU A 14 12.47 -11.45 -0.24
CA GLU A 14 13.28 -10.30 -0.65
C GLU A 14 13.07 -10.01 -2.14
N ILE A 15 12.55 -8.82 -2.45
CA ILE A 15 12.28 -8.36 -3.81
C ILE A 15 13.32 -7.30 -4.20
N PHE A 16 13.87 -7.46 -5.41
CA PHE A 16 14.87 -6.59 -6.01
C PHE A 16 14.32 -6.02 -7.31
N THR A 17 14.60 -4.75 -7.56
CA THR A 17 14.22 -4.10 -8.82
C THR A 17 15.42 -3.49 -9.51
N GLU A 18 15.47 -3.60 -10.84
CA GLU A 18 16.56 -3.07 -11.66
C GLU A 18 16.00 -2.65 -13.02
N ILE A 19 16.44 -1.51 -13.55
CA ILE A 19 16.16 -1.13 -14.93
C ILE A 19 17.14 -1.87 -15.82
N ILE A 20 16.62 -2.69 -16.72
CA ILE A 20 17.40 -3.44 -17.70
C ILE A 20 17.03 -3.03 -19.11
N THR A 21 17.88 -3.35 -20.08
CA THR A 21 17.54 -3.23 -21.51
C THR A 21 17.05 -4.58 -22.02
N LYS A 22 15.84 -4.62 -22.58
CA LYS A 22 15.30 -5.78 -23.28
C LYS A 22 14.92 -5.37 -24.70
N ASP A 23 15.47 -6.07 -25.69
CA ASP A 23 15.19 -5.82 -27.11
C ASP A 23 15.38 -4.33 -27.52
N GLY A 24 16.36 -3.66 -26.91
CA GLY A 24 16.65 -2.24 -27.12
C GLY A 24 15.77 -1.26 -26.35
N VAL A 25 14.82 -1.74 -25.55
CA VAL A 25 13.88 -0.92 -24.78
C VAL A 25 14.15 -1.06 -23.27
N PRO A 26 14.19 0.05 -22.50
CA PRO A 26 14.26 -0.02 -21.04
C PRO A 26 13.02 -0.69 -20.44
N ALA A 27 13.25 -1.62 -19.52
CA ALA A 27 12.21 -2.30 -18.76
C ALA A 27 12.62 -2.46 -17.29
N LEU A 28 11.65 -2.39 -16.38
CA LEU A 28 11.85 -2.64 -14.96
C LEU A 28 11.73 -4.15 -14.71
N ALA A 29 12.84 -4.79 -14.35
CA ALA A 29 12.85 -6.14 -13.85
C ALA A 29 12.51 -6.15 -12.35
N VAL A 30 11.57 -7.00 -11.95
CA VAL A 30 11.25 -7.28 -10.54
C VAL A 30 11.56 -8.74 -10.29
N GLU A 31 12.44 -9.00 -9.33
CA GLU A 31 12.99 -10.34 -9.09
C GLU A 31 12.95 -10.67 -7.61
N LYS A 32 12.77 -11.96 -7.29
CA LYS A 32 12.98 -12.46 -5.93
C LYS A 32 14.30 -13.20 -5.83
N ARG A 33 14.95 -13.11 -4.68
CA ARG A 33 16.07 -13.99 -4.35
C ARG A 33 15.57 -15.40 -4.03
N LEU A 34 16.26 -16.41 -4.53
CA LEU A 34 16.07 -17.82 -4.20
C LEU A 34 17.13 -18.27 -3.20
N PRO A 35 16.88 -19.37 -2.46
CA PRO A 35 17.90 -20.03 -1.67
C PRO A 35 19.12 -20.36 -2.54
N GLY A 36 20.33 -20.10 -2.05
CA GLY A 36 21.57 -20.30 -2.80
C GLY A 36 22.01 -19.10 -3.67
N GLY A 37 21.36 -17.94 -3.52
CA GLY A 37 21.85 -16.67 -4.08
C GLY A 37 21.47 -16.40 -5.54
N SER A 38 20.76 -17.32 -6.20
CA SER A 38 20.16 -17.08 -7.51
C SER A 38 18.92 -16.16 -7.39
N SER A 39 18.51 -15.54 -8.50
CA SER A 39 17.27 -14.76 -8.58
C SER A 39 16.27 -15.40 -9.53
N LYS A 40 14.97 -15.13 -9.31
CA LYS A 40 13.89 -15.50 -10.22
C LYS A 40 13.09 -14.26 -10.57
N ARG A 41 12.94 -14.00 -11.88
CA ARG A 41 12.10 -12.91 -12.38
C ARG A 41 10.63 -13.17 -12.08
N LEU A 42 9.98 -12.18 -11.47
CA LEU A 42 8.57 -12.17 -11.17
C LEU A 42 7.80 -11.34 -12.18
N LEU A 43 8.31 -10.15 -12.51
CA LEU A 43 7.71 -9.24 -13.47
C LEU A 43 8.79 -8.61 -14.36
N LEU A 44 8.37 -8.22 -15.55
CA LEU A 44 9.13 -7.34 -16.42
C LEU A 44 8.18 -6.31 -17.01
N LEU A 45 8.36 -5.05 -16.63
CA LEU A 45 7.42 -3.98 -16.96
C LEU A 45 8.08 -3.00 -17.92
N ASN A 46 7.44 -2.70 -19.05
CA ASN A 46 7.80 -1.53 -19.84
C ASN A 46 7.29 -0.25 -19.14
N LYS A 47 7.56 0.92 -19.73
CA LYS A 47 7.10 2.22 -19.20
C LYS A 47 5.57 2.30 -19.01
N VAL A 48 4.80 1.78 -19.96
CA VAL A 48 3.33 1.85 -19.94
C VAL A 48 2.76 0.98 -18.83
N ASP A 49 3.25 -0.26 -18.72
CA ASP A 49 2.80 -1.21 -17.70
C ASP A 49 3.22 -0.76 -16.29
N ALA A 50 4.40 -0.16 -16.14
CA ALA A 50 4.85 0.43 -14.89
C ALA A 50 3.92 1.58 -14.44
N GLN A 51 3.49 2.45 -15.37
CA GLN A 51 2.56 3.53 -15.06
C GLN A 51 1.18 3.00 -14.62
N GLN A 52 0.69 1.94 -15.26
CA GLN A 52 -0.56 1.29 -14.85
C GLN A 52 -0.44 0.65 -13.47
N MET A 53 0.72 0.05 -13.14
CA MET A 53 0.99 -0.51 -11.81
C MET A 53 0.90 0.58 -10.73
N ILE A 54 1.48 1.76 -10.95
CA ILE A 54 1.35 2.90 -10.00
C ILE A 54 -0.11 3.18 -9.69
N THR A 55 -0.96 3.31 -10.73
CA THR A 55 -2.38 3.59 -10.54
C THR A 55 -3.10 2.50 -9.73
N LYS A 56 -2.73 1.22 -9.93
CA LYS A 56 -3.30 0.11 -9.17
C LYS A 56 -2.85 0.10 -7.71
N LEU A 57 -1.58 0.44 -7.45
CA LEU A 57 -1.05 0.57 -6.10
C LEU A 57 -1.73 1.72 -5.34
N ASP A 58 -1.88 2.88 -5.98
CA ASP A 58 -2.56 4.03 -5.37
C ASP A 58 -4.01 3.71 -5.00
N ASN A 59 -4.75 3.07 -5.92
CA ASN A 59 -6.13 2.66 -5.65
C ASN A 59 -6.23 1.66 -4.49
N PHE A 60 -5.32 0.69 -4.44
CA PHE A 60 -5.27 -0.28 -3.33
C PHE A 60 -5.01 0.42 -1.99
N LEU A 61 -4.03 1.31 -1.91
CA LEU A 61 -3.70 2.04 -0.68
C LEU A 61 -4.87 2.92 -0.24
N ASN A 62 -5.51 3.63 -1.17
CA ASN A 62 -6.67 4.46 -0.88
C ASN A 62 -7.83 3.65 -0.30
N GLU A 63 -8.09 2.44 -0.83
CA GLU A 63 -9.12 1.54 -0.30
C GLU A 63 -8.82 1.11 1.13
N ILE A 64 -7.57 0.72 1.42
CA ILE A 64 -7.16 0.32 2.77
C ILE A 64 -7.28 1.48 3.76
N TYR A 65 -6.80 2.68 3.40
CA TYR A 65 -6.93 3.84 4.28
C TYR A 65 -8.38 4.22 4.52
N ALA A 66 -9.25 4.16 3.50
CA ALA A 66 -10.68 4.41 3.69
C ALA A 66 -11.32 3.43 4.69
N GLN A 67 -10.93 2.16 4.66
CA GLN A 67 -11.38 1.16 5.63
C GLN A 67 -10.86 1.44 7.05
N GLU A 68 -9.59 1.81 7.20
CA GLU A 68 -9.01 2.18 8.50
C GLU A 68 -9.72 3.40 9.09
N LEU A 69 -9.97 4.45 8.30
CA LEU A 69 -10.73 5.63 8.74
C LEU A 69 -12.17 5.30 9.12
N ALA A 70 -12.85 4.42 8.37
CA ALA A 70 -14.20 3.97 8.71
C ALA A 70 -14.21 3.19 10.04
N GLY A 71 -13.19 2.36 10.29
CA GLY A 71 -13.00 1.67 11.56
C GLY A 71 -12.71 2.62 12.73
N VAL A 72 -11.91 3.66 12.52
CA VAL A 72 -11.61 4.69 13.52
C VAL A 72 -12.87 5.51 13.88
N ASN A 73 -13.68 5.90 12.89
CA ASN A 73 -14.94 6.61 13.13
C ASN A 73 -16.02 5.74 13.81
N ALA A 74 -15.89 4.41 13.77
CA ALA A 74 -16.76 3.49 14.51
C ALA A 74 -16.36 3.34 15.99
N THR A 75 -15.27 3.97 16.44
CA THR A 75 -14.74 3.86 17.81
C THR A 75 -14.92 5.11 18.68
N LEU A 76 -15.81 6.04 18.32
CA LEU A 76 -16.28 7.01 19.32
C LEU A 76 -16.91 6.22 20.47
N SER A 77 -16.32 6.30 21.65
CA SER A 77 -16.89 5.61 22.81
C SER A 77 -18.26 6.23 23.13
N PRO A 78 -19.18 5.50 23.77
CA PRO A 78 -20.45 6.09 24.21
C PRO A 78 -20.26 7.36 25.05
N ALA A 79 -19.16 7.46 25.80
CA ALA A 79 -18.81 8.66 26.55
C ALA A 79 -18.44 9.85 25.65
N ASP A 80 -17.69 9.60 24.56
CA ASP A 80 -17.33 10.65 23.58
C ASP A 80 -18.56 11.09 22.78
N MET A 81 -19.50 10.18 22.50
CA MET A 81 -20.77 10.52 21.86
C MET A 81 -21.66 11.38 22.78
N VAL A 82 -21.72 11.09 24.08
CA VAL A 82 -22.43 11.93 25.05
C VAL A 82 -21.75 13.30 25.22
N ALA A 83 -20.41 13.36 25.20
CA ALA A 83 -19.70 14.64 25.31
C ALA A 83 -19.86 15.53 24.07
N LEU A 84 -20.02 14.94 22.88
CA LEU A 84 -20.15 15.68 21.61
C LEU A 84 -21.60 15.98 21.20
N PHE A 85 -22.54 15.11 21.58
CA PHE A 85 -23.94 15.15 21.12
C PHE A 85 -24.97 14.94 22.24
N GLY A 86 -24.54 14.85 23.51
CA GLY A 86 -25.44 14.90 24.65
C GLY A 86 -25.97 16.32 24.78
N GLU A 87 -27.20 16.53 24.30
CA GLU A 87 -27.92 17.80 24.45
C GLU A 87 -27.89 18.23 25.92
N ASP A 88 -27.41 19.44 26.20
CA ASP A 88 -27.61 20.10 27.48
C ASP A 88 -29.13 20.25 27.67
N PRO A 89 -29.74 19.66 28.72
CA PRO A 89 -31.19 19.73 28.93
C PRO A 89 -31.70 21.14 29.29
N ASP A 90 -30.82 22.14 29.35
CA ASP A 90 -31.11 23.48 29.83
C ASP A 90 -31.41 24.51 28.71
N ASP A 91 -31.37 24.14 27.43
CA ASP A 91 -31.66 25.09 26.32
C ASP A 91 -33.15 25.14 25.89
N TYR A 92 -34.05 24.57 26.70
CA TYR A 92 -35.50 24.75 26.59
C TYR A 92 -36.10 25.28 27.91
N ALA A 93 -35.55 26.35 28.47
CA ALA A 93 -36.25 27.13 29.48
C ALA A 93 -37.34 28.00 28.81
N VAL A 94 -38.60 27.66 29.06
CA VAL A 94 -39.78 28.53 28.85
C VAL A 94 -39.79 29.64 29.90
#